data_AF-A0A6P8ASP4-F1
#
_entry.id   AF-A0A6P8ASP4-F1
#
_cell.length_a   1.000
_cell.length_b   1.000
_cell.length_c   1.000
_cell.angle_alpha   90.00
_cell.angle_beta   90.00
_cell.angle_gamma   90.00
#
_symmetry.space_group_name_H-M   'P 1'
#
loop_
_entity.id
_entity.type
_entity.pdbx_description
1 polymer ?
#
loop_
_entity_poly.entity_id
_entity_poly.type
_entity_poly.pdbx_seq_one_letter_code
_entity_poly.pdbx_strand_id
1 'polypeptide(L)'
;MDAFLWESHRLNPRYNGKHPNQIPTHIQHSNTFPYSAFQKIVKNDLKLKDCFVIKRGTAVGMGPSREEHAFQQLDRYNTSRWVEMHNGQRKKSTTASSFSPSNEHHSFCHGLHACSRRFYASNGFKIMLAHIALDYD
;
A
#
# COMPACT_ATOMS: atom_id res chain seq x y z
N MET A 1 -5.37 -17.08 2.05
CA MET A 1 -6.14 -15.89 1.63
C MET A 1 -5.42 -14.57 1.93
N ASP A 2 -4.87 -14.34 3.13
CA ASP A 2 -4.11 -13.10 3.41
C ASP A 2 -2.95 -12.86 2.43
N ALA A 3 -2.12 -13.88 2.23
CA ALA A 3 -1.00 -13.84 1.28
C ALA A 3 -1.42 -13.45 -0.15
N PHE A 4 -2.60 -13.90 -0.57
CA PHE A 4 -3.18 -13.55 -1.87
C PHE A 4 -3.57 -12.06 -1.92
N LEU A 5 -4.23 -11.55 -0.89
CA LEU A 5 -4.62 -10.14 -0.82
C LEU A 5 -3.38 -9.23 -0.79
N TRP A 6 -2.38 -9.61 -0.01
CA TRP A 6 -1.09 -8.94 0.06
C TRP A 6 -0.39 -8.84 -1.30
N GLU A 7 -0.26 -9.96 -2.00
CA GLU A 7 0.42 -10.01 -3.29
C GLU A 7 -0.37 -9.25 -4.38
N SER A 8 -1.70 -9.32 -4.31
CA SER A 8 -2.59 -8.58 -5.21
C SER A 8 -2.47 -7.06 -5.02
N HIS A 9 -2.43 -6.58 -3.77
CA HIS A 9 -2.24 -5.16 -3.48
C HIS A 9 -0.84 -4.67 -3.84
N ARG A 10 0.19 -5.52 -3.73
CA ARG A 10 1.57 -5.17 -4.09
C ARG A 10 1.72 -4.93 -5.60
N LEU A 11 1.19 -5.84 -6.40
CA LEU A 11 1.31 -5.76 -7.87
C LEU A 11 0.34 -4.76 -8.47
N ASN A 12 -0.88 -4.70 -7.95
CA ASN A 12 -1.94 -3.82 -8.44
C ASN A 12 -2.45 -2.90 -7.33
N PRO A 13 -1.61 -1.98 -6.82
CA PRO A 13 -2.04 -1.05 -5.79
C PRO A 13 -3.11 -0.12 -6.40
N ARG A 14 -4.32 -0.18 -5.85
CA ARG A 14 -5.42 0.69 -6.25
C ARG A 14 -5.19 2.08 -5.64
N TYR A 15 -4.49 2.94 -6.37
CA TYR A 15 -4.42 4.36 -6.05
C TYR A 15 -5.62 5.09 -6.65
N ASN A 16 -6.16 6.03 -5.88
CA ASN A 16 -7.26 6.89 -6.31
C ASN A 16 -6.71 7.99 -7.24
N GLY A 17 -6.20 7.58 -8.39
CA GLY A 17 -5.90 8.42 -9.54
C GLY A 17 -6.86 7.99 -10.65
N LYS A 18 -7.65 8.93 -11.17
CA LYS A 18 -8.52 8.69 -12.32
C LYS A 18 -7.70 8.06 -13.45
N HIS A 19 -8.33 7.17 -14.22
CA HIS A 19 -7.75 6.44 -15.34
C HIS A 19 -6.78 7.29 -16.18
N PRO A 20 -5.69 6.71 -16.73
CA PRO A 20 -4.64 7.43 -17.46
C PRO A 20 -5.13 8.23 -18.68
N ASN A 21 -6.35 8.01 -19.16
CA ASN A 21 -6.87 8.62 -20.38
C ASN A 21 -7.74 9.88 -20.16
N GLN A 22 -7.76 10.45 -18.94
CA GLN A 22 -8.62 11.61 -18.63
C GLN A 22 -7.90 12.79 -17.97
N ILE A 23 -6.58 12.90 -18.06
CA ILE A 23 -5.88 14.11 -17.58
C ILE A 23 -5.77 15.10 -18.75
N PRO A 24 -6.48 16.24 -18.73
CA PRO A 24 -6.22 17.31 -19.68
C PRO A 24 -4.80 17.82 -19.45
N THR A 25 -4.01 17.84 -20.52
CA THR A 25 -2.59 18.24 -20.55
C THR A 25 -2.31 19.65 -19.98
N HIS A 26 -3.33 20.47 -19.77
CA HIS A 26 -3.20 21.85 -19.28
C HIS A 26 -3.21 22.01 -17.75
N ILE A 27 -3.42 20.95 -16.97
CA ILE A 27 -3.36 21.00 -15.49
C ILE A 27 -2.21 20.13 -14.98
N GLN A 28 -0.98 20.43 -15.42
CA GLN A 28 0.23 19.75 -14.95
C GLN A 28 1.03 20.55 -13.91
N HIS A 29 0.53 21.70 -13.45
CA HIS A 29 1.33 22.62 -12.62
C HIS A 29 1.11 22.58 -11.10
N SER A 30 0.31 21.66 -10.54
CA SER A 30 0.19 21.65 -9.07
C SER A 30 0.03 20.34 -8.31
N ASN A 31 -0.19 19.16 -8.90
CA ASN A 31 -0.29 17.92 -8.11
C ASN A 31 0.10 16.65 -8.90
N THR A 32 1.38 16.52 -9.26
CA THR A 32 1.92 15.38 -10.02
C THR A 32 2.32 14.21 -9.11
N PHE A 33 1.35 13.54 -8.49
CA PHE A 33 1.61 12.24 -7.83
C PHE A 33 0.47 11.24 -8.06
N PRO A 34 0.21 10.81 -9.32
CA PRO A 34 -0.91 9.92 -9.64
C PRO A 34 -0.81 8.51 -9.02
N TYR A 35 0.37 8.13 -8.50
CA TYR A 35 0.66 6.80 -7.94
C TYR A 35 1.16 6.86 -6.48
N SER A 36 0.54 7.69 -5.64
CA SER A 36 0.92 7.81 -4.23
C SER A 36 -0.10 7.14 -3.33
N ALA A 37 0.36 6.31 -2.39
CA ALA A 37 -0.46 5.70 -1.34
C ALA A 37 -1.12 6.74 -0.45
N PHE A 38 -0.45 7.85 -0.21
CA PHE A 38 -1.07 9.05 0.33
C PHE A 38 -0.27 10.28 -0.07
N GLN A 39 -0.93 11.43 -0.12
CA GLN A 39 -0.30 12.74 -0.32
C GLN A 39 -0.61 13.60 0.90
N LYS A 40 0.38 14.36 1.37
CA LYS A 40 0.25 15.31 2.48
C LYS A 40 0.92 16.62 2.12
N ILE A 41 0.32 17.71 2.57
CA ILE A 41 0.94 19.03 2.51
C ILE A 41 1.52 19.33 3.89
N VAL A 42 2.79 19.69 3.91
CA VAL A 42 3.52 20.01 5.14
C VAL A 42 2.99 21.33 5.70
N LYS A 43 2.42 21.29 6.91
CA LYS A 43 1.82 22.48 7.56
C LYS A 43 2.85 23.41 8.20
N ASN A 44 3.94 22.86 8.72
CA ASN A 44 5.04 23.56 9.38
C ASN A 44 6.38 22.96 8.92
N ASP A 45 7.45 23.74 8.87
CA ASP A 45 8.79 23.26 8.50
C ASP A 45 9.17 22.00 9.30
N LEU A 46 9.46 20.90 8.61
CA LEU A 46 9.75 19.59 9.20
C LEU A 46 11.22 19.23 8.99
N LYS A 47 11.98 19.06 10.07
CA LYS A 47 13.36 18.55 10.02
C LYS A 47 13.36 17.03 10.14
N LEU A 48 13.86 16.34 9.11
CA LEU A 48 14.07 14.89 9.12
C LEU A 48 15.33 14.53 9.93
N LYS A 49 15.47 13.23 10.25
CA LYS A 49 16.63 12.70 10.97
C LYS A 49 17.95 12.97 10.25
N ASP A 50 17.93 12.99 8.93
CA ASP A 50 19.11 13.25 8.07
C ASP A 50 19.42 14.75 7.93
N CYS A 51 18.96 15.57 8.87
CA CYS A 51 19.05 17.03 8.87
C CYS A 51 18.37 17.76 7.70
N PHE A 52 17.76 17.05 6.76
CA PHE A 52 16.99 17.64 5.67
C PHE A 52 15.74 18.35 6.18
N VAL A 53 15.46 19.56 5.68
CA VAL A 53 14.31 20.37 6.09
C VAL A 53 13.29 20.46 4.96
N ILE A 54 12.11 19.90 5.19
CA ILE A 54 10.96 20.04 4.29
C ILE A 54 10.22 21.32 4.66
N LYS A 55 10.15 22.27 3.73
CA LYS A 55 9.49 23.56 3.93
C LYS A 55 7.97 23.44 4.00
N ARG A 56 7.35 24.33 4.78
CA ARG A 56 5.90 24.53 4.80
C ARG A 56 5.35 24.72 3.38
N GLY A 57 4.22 24.08 3.09
CA GLY A 57 3.57 24.11 1.78
C GLY A 57 4.06 23.04 0.81
N THR A 58 5.14 22.32 1.14
CA THR A 58 5.61 21.21 0.29
C THR A 58 4.63 20.04 0.32
N ALA A 59 4.24 19.54 -0.86
CA ALA A 59 3.50 18.30 -1.00
C ALA A 59 4.46 17.10 -0.96
N VAL A 60 4.21 16.16 -0.05
CA VAL A 60 4.96 14.92 0.12
C VAL A 60 4.03 13.75 -0.12
N GLY A 61 4.45 12.83 -0.97
CA GLY A 61 3.76 11.57 -1.24
C GLY A 61 4.67 10.39 -1.01
N MET A 62 4.08 9.25 -0.61
CA MET A 62 4.78 7.96 -0.63
C MET A 62 4.21 7.10 -1.73
N GLY A 63 5.06 6.68 -2.66
CA GLY A 63 4.71 5.70 -3.70
C GLY A 63 4.50 4.29 -3.14
N PRO A 64 4.10 3.34 -3.99
CA PRO A 64 4.10 1.92 -3.63
C PRO A 64 5.47 1.48 -3.15
N SER A 65 5.51 0.60 -2.15
CA SER A 65 6.74 -0.06 -1.73
C SER A 65 7.19 -1.03 -2.84
N ARG A 66 8.13 -0.56 -3.67
CA ARG A 66 8.77 -1.33 -4.74
C ARG A 66 10.26 -1.52 -4.47
N GLU A 67 10.67 -1.52 -3.20
CA GLU A 67 12.08 -1.69 -2.85
C GLU A 67 12.55 -3.08 -3.28
N GLU A 68 13.45 -3.10 -4.27
CA GLU A 68 13.99 -4.29 -4.92
C GLU A 68 14.80 -5.17 -3.97
N HIS A 69 15.44 -4.55 -2.97
CA HIS A 69 16.26 -5.24 -1.98
C HIS A 69 15.47 -6.14 -1.02
N ALA A 70 14.15 -5.94 -0.87
CA ALA A 70 13.32 -6.72 0.05
C ALA A 70 12.69 -7.95 -0.62
N PHE A 71 12.62 -8.01 -1.95
CA PHE A 71 11.74 -8.94 -2.66
C PHE A 71 12.38 -9.52 -3.93
N GLN A 72 12.76 -10.80 -3.90
CA GLN A 72 13.24 -11.52 -5.09
C GLN A 72 12.10 -11.68 -6.11
N GLN A 73 12.33 -11.38 -7.39
CA GLN A 73 11.35 -11.46 -8.50
C GLN A 73 10.13 -10.53 -8.30
N LEU A 74 10.34 -9.23 -8.48
CA LEU A 74 9.31 -8.20 -8.27
C LEU A 74 8.09 -8.33 -9.18
N ASP A 75 8.27 -8.74 -10.44
CA ASP A 75 7.18 -8.76 -11.43
C ASP A 75 6.33 -10.03 -11.39
N ARG A 76 6.78 -11.06 -10.65
CA ARG A 76 6.02 -12.30 -10.54
C ARG A 76 5.02 -12.22 -9.39
N TYR A 77 3.81 -12.70 -9.68
CA TYR A 77 2.79 -12.95 -8.67
C TYR A 77 3.18 -14.19 -7.88
N ASN A 78 3.66 -14.01 -6.64
CA ASN A 78 4.05 -15.11 -5.76
C ASN A 78 3.50 -14.90 -4.33
N THR A 79 2.45 -15.64 -4.00
CA THR A 79 1.81 -15.59 -2.67
C THR A 79 2.64 -16.29 -1.60
N SER A 80 3.45 -17.30 -1.95
CA SER A 80 4.27 -18.05 -1.00
C SER A 80 5.25 -17.14 -0.25
N ARG A 81 5.68 -16.04 -0.87
CA ARG A 81 6.54 -15.04 -0.22
C ARG A 81 5.94 -14.50 1.08
N TRP A 82 4.64 -14.22 1.08
CA TRP A 82 3.94 -13.73 2.27
C TRP A 82 3.69 -14.83 3.30
N VAL A 83 3.56 -16.08 2.86
CA VAL A 83 3.48 -17.25 3.74
C VAL A 83 4.82 -17.49 4.45
N GLU A 84 5.92 -17.41 3.72
CA GLU A 84 7.28 -17.54 4.25
C GLU A 84 7.60 -16.41 5.24
N MET A 85 7.26 -15.16 4.91
CA MET A 85 7.40 -14.03 5.84
C MET A 85 6.58 -14.24 7.12
N HIS A 86 5.37 -14.78 7.01
CA HIS A 86 4.52 -15.12 8.15
C HIS A 86 5.15 -16.23 9.02
N ASN A 87 5.76 -17.24 8.40
CA ASN A 87 6.32 -18.39 9.11
C ASN A 87 7.74 -18.15 9.67
N GLY A 88 8.54 -17.29 9.02
CA GLY A 88 9.93 -17.01 9.38
C GLY A 88 10.10 -15.92 10.44
N GLN A 89 9.17 -14.97 10.58
CA GLN A 89 9.27 -13.89 11.57
C GLN A 89 8.55 -14.24 12.88
N ARG A 90 9.32 -14.66 13.91
CA ARG A 90 8.85 -14.82 15.30
C ARG A 90 8.42 -13.51 15.99
N LYS A 91 8.23 -12.40 15.25
CA LYS A 91 7.82 -11.10 15.77
C LYS A 91 6.55 -10.61 15.07
N LYS A 92 5.46 -10.67 15.84
CA LYS A 92 4.14 -10.05 15.66
C LYS A 92 3.32 -10.55 14.46
N SER A 93 2.57 -11.64 14.69
CA SER A 93 1.42 -12.12 13.90
C SER A 93 0.51 -11.00 13.34
N THR A 94 0.41 -9.86 14.04
CA THR A 94 -0.39 -8.72 13.62
C THR A 94 0.13 -8.04 12.35
N THR A 95 1.44 -7.95 12.07
CA THR A 95 1.97 -7.26 10.88
C THR A 95 1.79 -8.06 9.59
N ALA A 96 1.62 -9.38 9.69
CA ALA A 96 1.42 -10.27 8.55
C ALA A 96 -0.05 -10.36 8.09
N SER A 97 -1.00 -9.79 8.85
CA SER A 97 -2.41 -9.74 8.44
C SER A 97 -2.63 -8.72 7.32
N SER A 98 -3.43 -9.03 6.29
CA SER A 98 -3.64 -8.16 5.10
C SER A 98 -4.15 -6.74 5.38
N PHE A 99 -4.69 -6.50 6.56
CA PHE A 99 -5.17 -5.20 7.00
C PHE A 99 -4.19 -4.43 7.90
N SER A 100 -3.02 -5.02 8.18
CA SER A 100 -2.05 -4.42 9.08
C SER A 100 -1.24 -3.34 8.38
N PRO A 101 -1.17 -2.13 8.95
CA PRO A 101 -0.30 -1.10 8.42
C PRO A 101 1.15 -1.48 8.76
N SER A 102 1.97 -1.76 7.74
CA SER A 102 3.40 -2.04 7.88
C SER A 102 4.20 -1.00 7.10
N ASN A 103 5.43 -0.72 7.53
CA ASN A 103 6.35 0.15 6.77
C ASN A 103 6.73 -0.45 5.40
N GLU A 104 6.60 -1.76 5.26
CA GLU A 104 6.88 -2.46 4.01
C GLU A 104 5.66 -2.46 3.08
N HIS A 105 4.48 -2.07 3.57
CA HIS A 105 3.25 -2.10 2.80
C HIS A 105 2.14 -1.22 3.35
N HIS A 106 1.74 -0.28 2.51
CA HIS A 106 0.86 0.82 2.89
C HIS A 106 -0.44 0.82 2.08
N SER A 107 -0.93 -0.34 1.63
CA SER A 107 -2.11 -0.43 0.74
C SER A 107 -3.40 0.10 1.38
N PHE A 108 -3.48 0.11 2.70
CA PHE A 108 -4.55 0.76 3.46
C PHE A 108 -4.09 2.05 4.16
N CYS A 109 -3.03 2.70 3.66
CA CYS A 109 -2.33 3.80 4.31
C CYS A 109 -1.79 3.43 5.70
N HIS A 110 -1.12 4.38 6.36
CA HIS A 110 -0.52 4.19 7.69
C HIS A 110 -0.88 5.35 8.65
N GLY A 111 -0.82 5.09 9.95
CA GLY A 111 -1.03 6.11 10.99
C GLY A 111 -2.45 6.66 11.05
N LEU A 112 -2.57 7.97 11.31
CA LEU A 112 -3.86 8.68 11.47
C LEU A 112 -4.77 8.59 10.24
N HIS A 113 -4.19 8.37 9.06
CA HIS A 113 -4.92 8.31 7.79
C HIS A 113 -5.03 6.89 7.25
N ALA A 114 -4.77 5.88 8.08
CA ALA A 114 -5.06 4.51 7.71
C ALA A 114 -6.57 4.35 7.44
N CYS A 115 -6.92 3.59 6.40
CA CYS A 115 -8.31 3.31 6.05
C CYS A 115 -9.02 2.71 7.27
N SER A 116 -10.03 3.40 7.78
CA SER A 116 -10.78 3.00 8.97
C SER A 116 -11.56 1.70 8.74
N ARG A 117 -11.95 1.42 7.49
CA ARG A 117 -12.72 0.24 7.08
C ARG A 117 -11.86 -0.94 6.60
N ARG A 118 -10.53 -0.90 6.76
CA ARG A 118 -9.63 -1.95 6.25
C ARG A 118 -9.93 -3.36 6.80
N PHE A 119 -10.37 -3.46 8.04
CA PHE A 119 -10.78 -4.74 8.64
C PHE A 119 -12.02 -5.31 7.96
N TYR A 120 -13.04 -4.47 7.78
CA TYR A 120 -14.28 -4.84 7.10
C TYR A 120 -14.02 -5.25 5.65
N ALA A 121 -13.23 -4.45 4.92
CA ALA A 121 -12.88 -4.75 3.54
C ALA A 121 -12.07 -6.05 3.43
N SER A 122 -11.00 -6.21 4.22
CA SER A 122 -10.16 -7.41 4.16
C SER A 122 -10.93 -8.68 4.54
N ASN A 123 -11.73 -8.64 5.60
CA ASN A 123 -12.52 -9.81 6.01
C ASN A 123 -13.65 -10.11 5.02
N GLY A 124 -14.33 -9.09 4.50
CA GLY A 124 -15.34 -9.27 3.45
C GLY A 124 -14.75 -9.93 2.20
N PHE A 125 -13.57 -9.51 1.76
CA PHE A 125 -12.87 -10.16 0.65
C PHE A 125 -12.47 -11.60 0.95
N LYS A 126 -12.01 -11.91 2.18
CA LYS A 126 -11.70 -13.30 2.56
C LYS A 126 -12.95 -14.19 2.52
N ILE A 127 -14.08 -13.70 3.05
CA ILE A 127 -15.35 -14.43 3.02
C ILE A 127 -15.79 -14.66 1.56
N MET A 128 -15.73 -13.62 0.72
CA MET A 128 -16.06 -13.73 -0.70
C MET A 128 -15.16 -14.75 -1.42
N LEU A 129 -13.85 -14.72 -1.18
CA LEU A 129 -12.90 -15.69 -1.73
C LEU A 129 -13.16 -17.11 -1.23
N ALA A 130 -13.61 -17.27 0.02
CA ALA A 130 -13.99 -18.57 0.57
C ALA A 130 -15.20 -19.15 -0.14
N HIS A 131 -16.23 -18.34 -0.38
CA HIS A 131 -17.38 -18.77 -1.17
C HIS A 131 -16.99 -19.17 -2.59
N ILE A 132 -16.17 -18.34 -3.26
CA ILE A 132 -15.69 -18.68 -4.61
C ILE A 132 -14.94 -20.02 -4.61
N ALA A 133 -14.05 -20.24 -3.63
CA ALA A 133 -13.26 -21.47 -3.56
C ALA A 133 -14.05 -22.72 -3.12
N LEU A 134 -15.20 -22.56 -2.48
CA LEU A 134 -16.05 -23.68 -2.05
C LEU A 134 -17.13 -24.02 -3.07
N ASP A 135 -17.69 -23.00 -3.73
CA ASP A 135 -18.84 -23.14 -4.63
C ASP A 135 -18.41 -23.36 -6.09
N TYR A 136 -17.15 -23.06 -6.43
CA TYR A 136 -16.61 -23.21 -7.78
C TYR A 136 -15.30 -24.00 -7.74
N ASP A 137 -15.20 -25.00 -8.63
CA ASP A 137 -14.01 -25.82 -8.88
C ASP A 137 -13.30 -25.35 -10.16
#